data_AF-A0A6A1XDT7-F1
#
_entry.id   AF-A0A6A1XDT7-F1
#
_cell.length_a   1.000
_cell.length_b   1.000
_cell.length_c   1.000
_cell.angle_alpha   90.00
_cell.angle_beta   90.00
_cell.angle_gamma   90.00
#
_symmetry.space_group_name_H-M   'P 1'
#
loop_
_entity.id
_entity.type
_entity.pdbx_description
1 polymer ?
#
loop_
_entity_poly.entity_id
_entity_poly.type
_entity_poly.pdbx_seq_one_letter_code
_entity_poly.pdbx_strand_id
1 'polypeptide(L)'
;MRKCKVFFTMALLAFLIGMSVLSCQSNDDDNYNSPKEQNLTAVDLFIASEAYQNLEKEIRKNMRRKRNAISRLSREEKERYHQLKIEWLNPKTRAEANVQLNLLLGYDEEADYDRISSLARKVYGGTKFTQLELMKALQKRQMKRAVVNTRTTDTEDLETCKKGCTDHATQSSGICFDNYNRDISELESMAEYYDPEYIRSEKEKLGTERKNCLDDADKEREECIKDCKGTDEKNR
;
A
#
# COMPACT_ATOMS: atom_id res chain seq x y z
N MET A 1 36.93 -19.19 -4.63
CA MET A 1 35.66 -19.88 -4.29
C MET A 1 34.54 -18.88 -4.41
N ARG A 2 33.79 -18.94 -5.51
CA ARG A 2 32.83 -17.94 -5.97
C ARG A 2 31.57 -18.70 -6.40
N LYS A 3 30.40 -18.12 -6.11
CA LYS A 3 29.05 -18.44 -6.61
C LYS A 3 28.31 -19.59 -5.90
N CYS A 4 27.44 -19.21 -4.95
CA CYS A 4 26.17 -19.89 -4.67
C CYS A 4 25.32 -19.01 -3.74
N LYS A 5 24.55 -18.06 -4.30
CA LYS A 5 23.49 -17.34 -3.56
C LYS A 5 22.45 -16.60 -4.42
N VAL A 6 22.25 -16.99 -5.69
CA VAL A 6 21.34 -16.26 -6.60
C VAL A 6 20.26 -17.16 -7.24
N PHE A 7 20.10 -18.42 -6.83
CA PHE A 7 19.14 -19.33 -7.49
C PHE A 7 17.82 -19.61 -6.77
N PHE A 8 17.50 -18.93 -5.66
CA PHE A 8 16.25 -19.19 -4.92
C PHE A 8 15.10 -18.21 -5.16
N THR A 9 15.26 -17.19 -6.00
CA THR A 9 14.21 -16.17 -6.22
C THR A 9 13.50 -16.25 -7.58
N MET A 10 13.85 -17.20 -8.44
CA MET A 10 13.31 -17.33 -9.81
C MET A 10 12.57 -18.66 -10.07
N ALA A 11 12.15 -19.37 -9.02
CA ALA A 11 11.39 -20.64 -9.16
C ALA A 11 9.97 -20.59 -8.56
N LEU A 12 9.60 -19.52 -7.85
CA LEU A 12 8.26 -19.35 -7.27
C LEU A 12 7.31 -18.47 -8.10
N LEU A 13 7.81 -17.84 -9.17
CA LEU A 13 7.04 -16.93 -10.03
C LEU A 13 6.57 -17.54 -11.36
N ALA A 14 6.95 -18.80 -11.68
CA ALA A 14 6.57 -19.47 -12.93
C ALA A 14 5.57 -20.63 -12.74
N PHE A 15 5.18 -20.98 -11.51
CA PHE A 15 4.28 -22.12 -11.25
C PHE A 15 2.78 -21.76 -11.18
N LEU A 16 2.40 -20.49 -11.36
CA LEU A 16 1.00 -20.03 -11.24
C LEU A 16 0.31 -19.68 -12.57
N ILE A 17 0.90 -20.03 -13.73
CA ILE A 17 0.29 -19.75 -15.05
C ILE A 17 0.14 -21.04 -15.91
N GLY A 18 0.43 -22.23 -15.36
CA GLY A 18 0.71 -23.41 -16.18
C GLY A 18 -0.31 -24.56 -16.25
N MET A 19 -1.42 -24.58 -15.49
CA MET A 19 -2.40 -25.68 -15.60
C MET A 19 -3.82 -25.18 -15.37
N SER A 20 -4.40 -24.64 -16.44
CA SER A 20 -5.85 -24.43 -16.55
C SER A 20 -6.33 -24.82 -17.94
N VAL A 21 -6.06 -26.06 -18.37
CA VAL A 21 -6.94 -26.78 -19.30
C VAL A 21 -6.73 -28.29 -19.09
N LEU A 22 -7.55 -28.93 -18.25
CA LEU A 22 -7.96 -30.31 -18.50
C LEU A 22 -9.33 -30.55 -17.86
N SER A 23 -10.34 -30.29 -18.70
CA SER A 23 -11.62 -30.97 -18.84
C SER A 23 -12.45 -31.32 -17.61
N CYS A 24 -13.62 -30.68 -17.62
CA CYS A 24 -14.86 -31.18 -17.08
C CYS A 24 -15.05 -32.67 -17.40
N GLN A 25 -15.11 -33.51 -16.37
CA GLN A 25 -16.07 -34.59 -16.30
C GLN A 25 -16.85 -34.38 -15.00
N SER A 26 -17.94 -33.64 -15.11
CA SER A 26 -19.00 -33.66 -14.12
C SER A 26 -19.59 -35.06 -14.13
N ASN A 27 -19.23 -35.87 -13.13
CA ASN A 27 -20.11 -36.94 -12.71
C ASN A 27 -21.37 -36.26 -12.15
N ASP A 28 -22.50 -36.66 -12.70
CA ASP A 28 -23.83 -36.30 -12.22
C ASP A 28 -23.97 -36.74 -10.77
N ASP A 29 -23.85 -35.79 -9.85
CA ASP A 29 -24.46 -35.87 -8.53
C ASP A 29 -25.11 -34.51 -8.27
N ASP A 30 -26.44 -34.50 -8.45
CA ASP A 30 -27.35 -33.42 -8.12
C ASP A 30 -27.31 -33.12 -6.62
N ASN A 31 -26.28 -32.41 -6.17
CA ASN A 31 -26.32 -31.67 -4.93
C ASN A 31 -26.30 -30.19 -5.28
N TYR A 32 -27.48 -29.57 -5.19
CA TYR A 32 -27.66 -28.12 -5.26
C TYR A 32 -26.61 -27.47 -4.33
N ASN A 33 -25.52 -26.99 -4.93
CA ASN A 33 -24.47 -26.26 -4.24
C ASN A 33 -25.08 -24.96 -3.74
N SER A 34 -25.67 -25.01 -2.54
CA SER A 34 -25.85 -23.84 -1.70
C SER A 34 -24.52 -23.09 -1.70
N PRO A 35 -24.48 -21.77 -1.98
CA PRO A 35 -23.24 -21.02 -1.89
C PRO A 35 -22.66 -21.31 -0.51
N LYS A 36 -21.48 -21.92 -0.43
CA LYS A 36 -20.77 -22.11 0.85
C LYS A 36 -20.83 -20.77 1.56
N GLU A 37 -21.58 -20.68 2.66
CA GLU A 37 -21.61 -19.49 3.51
C GLU A 37 -20.16 -19.16 3.82
N GLN A 38 -19.65 -18.09 3.20
CA GLN A 38 -18.31 -17.65 3.49
C GLN A 38 -18.38 -17.08 4.90
N ASN A 39 -17.99 -17.89 5.88
CA ASN A 39 -17.84 -17.43 7.26
C ASN A 39 -17.00 -16.16 7.25
N LEU A 40 -17.66 -15.00 7.43
CA LEU A 40 -17.02 -13.70 7.48
C LEU A 40 -16.26 -13.64 8.80
N THR A 41 -14.95 -13.48 8.70
CA THR A 41 -14.10 -13.27 9.88
C THR A 41 -14.30 -11.86 10.43
N ALA A 42 -13.90 -11.62 11.69
CA ALA A 42 -13.92 -10.28 12.27
C ALA A 42 -13.11 -9.27 11.42
N VAL A 43 -12.02 -9.74 10.79
CA VAL A 43 -11.22 -8.90 9.89
C VAL A 43 -11.90 -8.66 8.53
N ASP A 44 -12.66 -9.62 8.00
CA ASP A 44 -13.50 -9.40 6.81
C ASP A 44 -14.55 -8.31 7.07
N LEU A 45 -15.19 -8.33 8.25
CA LEU A 45 -16.14 -7.29 8.68
C LEU A 45 -15.46 -5.94 8.89
N PHE A 46 -14.26 -5.94 9.48
CA PHE A 46 -13.47 -4.73 9.70
C PHE A 46 -13.13 -4.02 8.40
N ILE A 47 -12.59 -4.72 7.40
CA ILE A 47 -12.23 -4.10 6.11
C ILE A 47 -13.45 -3.68 5.28
N ALA A 48 -14.64 -4.22 5.61
CA ALA A 48 -15.92 -3.81 5.06
C ALA A 48 -16.54 -2.62 5.81
N SER A 49 -16.03 -2.28 7.00
CA SER A 49 -16.57 -1.21 7.84
C SER A 49 -16.42 0.17 7.20
N GLU A 50 -17.36 1.05 7.53
CA GLU A 50 -17.33 2.45 7.07
C GLU A 50 -16.06 3.18 7.55
N ALA A 51 -15.63 2.93 8.79
CA ALA A 51 -14.43 3.54 9.36
C ALA A 51 -13.17 3.19 8.53
N TYR A 52 -13.02 1.92 8.16
CA TYR A 52 -11.92 1.48 7.31
C TYR A 52 -12.00 2.06 5.89
N GLN A 53 -13.20 2.07 5.29
CA GLN A 53 -13.40 2.65 3.96
C GLN A 53 -13.11 4.16 3.92
N ASN A 54 -13.48 4.88 4.98
CA ASN A 54 -13.17 6.31 5.14
C ASN A 54 -11.65 6.54 5.29
N LEU A 55 -10.94 5.68 6.02
CA LEU A 55 -9.47 5.72 6.07
C LEU A 55 -8.87 5.52 4.67
N GLU A 56 -9.29 4.50 3.93
CA GLU A 56 -8.83 4.28 2.55
C GLU A 56 -9.11 5.50 1.65
N LYS A 57 -10.25 6.17 1.85
CA LYS A 57 -10.60 7.39 1.09
C LYS A 57 -9.64 8.54 1.39
N GLU A 58 -9.28 8.77 2.65
CA GLU A 58 -8.31 9.80 3.03
C GLU A 58 -6.90 9.49 2.51
N ILE A 59 -6.49 8.22 2.54
CA ILE A 59 -5.24 7.76 1.93
C ILE A 59 -5.24 8.03 0.42
N ARG A 60 -6.30 7.64 -0.30
CA ARG A 60 -6.43 7.90 -1.76
C ARG A 60 -6.39 9.40 -2.08
N LYS A 61 -7.03 10.25 -1.27
CA LYS A 61 -7.00 11.70 -1.42
C LYS A 61 -5.57 12.24 -1.29
N ASN A 62 -4.82 11.77 -0.29
CA ASN A 62 -3.43 12.17 -0.09
C ASN A 62 -2.54 11.75 -1.26
N MET A 63 -2.61 10.50 -1.69
CA MET A 63 -1.89 10.02 -2.86
C MET A 63 -2.24 10.83 -4.12
N ARG A 64 -3.51 11.21 -4.30
CA ARG A 64 -3.94 12.07 -5.42
C ARG A 64 -3.36 13.48 -5.31
N ARG A 65 -3.36 14.08 -4.11
CA ARG A 65 -2.77 15.40 -3.86
C ARG A 65 -1.28 15.42 -4.21
N LYS A 66 -0.51 14.46 -3.70
CA LYS A 66 0.92 14.28 -3.98
C LYS A 66 1.19 14.19 -5.48
N ARG A 67 0.48 13.29 -6.17
CA ARG A 67 0.60 13.14 -7.64
C ARG A 67 0.25 14.41 -8.40
N ASN A 68 -0.83 15.08 -8.02
CA ASN A 68 -1.24 16.32 -8.67
C ASN A 68 -0.20 17.43 -8.49
N ALA A 69 0.37 17.58 -7.29
CA ALA A 69 1.43 18.56 -7.03
C ALA A 69 2.67 18.25 -7.88
N ILE A 70 3.17 17.01 -7.83
CA ILE A 70 4.34 16.56 -8.60
C ILE A 70 4.11 16.69 -10.12
N SER A 71 2.88 16.46 -10.60
CA SER A 71 2.56 16.54 -12.04
C SER A 71 2.71 17.95 -12.62
N ARG A 72 2.59 18.98 -11.77
CA ARG A 72 2.68 20.40 -12.15
C ARG A 72 4.11 20.93 -12.13
N LEU A 73 5.03 20.20 -11.50
CA LEU A 73 6.44 20.58 -11.44
C LEU A 73 7.09 20.48 -12.83
N SER A 74 7.91 21.48 -13.16
CA SER A 74 8.86 21.43 -14.28
C SER A 74 9.90 20.31 -14.09
N ARG A 75 10.73 20.08 -15.12
CA ARG A 75 11.79 19.06 -15.04
C ARG A 75 12.78 19.36 -13.91
N GLU A 76 13.24 20.61 -13.83
CA GLU A 76 14.18 21.08 -12.81
C GLU A 76 13.58 21.00 -11.39
N GLU A 77 12.31 21.38 -11.25
CA GLU A 77 11.59 21.24 -9.97
C GLU A 77 11.40 19.77 -9.56
N LYS A 78 11.20 18.83 -10.50
CA LYS A 78 11.14 17.40 -10.19
C LYS A 78 12.48 16.86 -9.71
N GLU A 79 13.58 17.29 -10.33
CA GLU A 79 14.93 16.95 -9.87
C GLU A 79 15.16 17.49 -8.45
N ARG A 80 14.75 18.74 -8.17
CA ARG A 80 14.82 19.32 -6.83
C ARG A 80 13.95 18.59 -5.83
N TYR A 81 12.73 18.22 -6.19
CA TYR A 81 11.83 17.40 -5.37
C TYR A 81 12.51 16.09 -4.93
N HIS A 82 13.14 15.37 -5.86
CA HIS A 82 13.84 14.12 -5.53
C HIS A 82 15.03 14.32 -4.60
N GLN A 83 15.82 15.39 -4.78
CA GLN A 83 16.91 15.73 -3.87
C GLN A 83 16.39 16.04 -2.46
N LEU A 84 15.35 16.90 -2.38
CA LEU A 84 14.73 17.27 -1.12
C LEU A 84 14.14 16.07 -0.38
N LYS A 85 13.56 15.09 -1.10
CA LYS A 85 13.09 13.84 -0.49
C LYS A 85 14.22 13.04 0.18
N ILE A 86 15.42 13.00 -0.41
CA ILE A 86 16.60 12.36 0.20
C ILE A 86 17.05 13.16 1.45
N GLU A 87 17.13 14.48 1.34
CA GLU A 87 17.50 15.36 2.45
C GLU A 87 16.48 15.29 3.61
N TRP A 88 15.21 15.07 3.31
CA TRP A 88 14.12 14.93 4.28
C TRP A 88 14.23 13.67 5.14
N LEU A 89 14.90 12.63 4.66
CA LEU A 89 15.15 11.41 5.41
C LEU A 89 16.39 11.52 6.32
N ASN A 90 17.24 12.51 6.10
CA ASN A 90 18.45 12.71 6.89
C ASN A 90 18.16 13.61 8.13
N PRO A 91 18.42 13.15 9.36
CA PRO A 91 18.12 13.92 10.58
C PRO A 91 18.75 15.32 10.62
N LYS A 92 19.92 15.50 10.01
CA LYS A 92 20.63 16.79 10.03
C LYS A 92 20.01 17.85 9.12
N THR A 93 19.36 17.43 8.03
CA THR A 93 18.81 18.31 7.00
C THR A 93 17.28 18.28 6.93
N ARG A 94 16.64 17.36 7.67
CA ARG A 94 15.20 17.10 7.61
C ARG A 94 14.33 18.34 7.76
N ALA A 95 14.61 19.18 8.76
CA ALA A 95 13.79 20.34 9.05
C ALA A 95 13.78 21.35 7.89
N GLU A 96 14.96 21.65 7.34
CA GLU A 96 15.10 22.55 6.20
C GLU A 96 14.50 21.95 4.92
N ALA A 97 14.78 20.67 4.66
CA ALA A 97 14.21 19.96 3.52
C ALA A 97 12.68 19.93 3.56
N ASN A 98 12.08 19.75 4.74
CA ASN A 98 10.62 19.78 4.92
C ASN A 98 10.03 21.14 4.54
N VAL A 99 10.65 22.24 4.98
CA VAL A 99 10.21 23.60 4.62
C VAL A 99 10.28 23.81 3.11
N GLN A 100 11.39 23.41 2.48
CA GLN A 100 11.56 23.56 1.04
C GLN A 100 10.61 22.67 0.23
N LEU A 101 10.34 21.44 0.68
CA LEU A 101 9.32 20.56 0.09
C LEU A 101 7.94 21.20 0.14
N ASN A 102 7.57 21.79 1.29
CA ASN A 102 6.26 22.40 1.46
C ASN A 102 6.06 23.60 0.53
N LEU A 103 7.12 24.41 0.32
CA LEU A 103 7.12 25.50 -0.64
C LEU A 103 6.98 24.98 -2.08
N LEU A 104 7.70 23.92 -2.43
CA LEU A 104 7.70 23.34 -3.78
C LEU A 104 6.36 22.67 -4.12
N LEU A 105 5.77 21.94 -3.17
CA LEU A 105 4.53 21.19 -3.36
C LEU A 105 3.28 22.05 -3.16
N GLY A 106 3.39 23.18 -2.45
CA GLY A 106 2.28 24.05 -2.08
C GLY A 106 1.36 23.48 -0.99
N TYR A 107 1.80 22.42 -0.29
CA TYR A 107 1.12 21.84 0.87
C TYR A 107 2.15 21.13 1.77
N ASP A 108 1.75 20.85 3.01
CA ASP A 108 2.60 20.16 3.99
C ASP A 108 2.41 18.63 3.93
N GLU A 109 3.41 17.93 3.38
CA GLU A 109 3.38 16.47 3.23
C GLU A 109 3.51 15.75 4.59
N GLU A 110 4.32 16.26 5.53
CA GLU A 110 4.43 15.68 6.87
C GLU A 110 3.10 15.79 7.63
N ALA A 111 2.48 16.97 7.60
CA ALA A 111 1.22 17.20 8.29
C ALA A 111 0.08 16.34 7.71
N ASP A 112 0.10 16.08 6.40
CA ASP A 112 -0.83 15.12 5.78
C ASP A 112 -0.61 13.69 6.30
N TYR A 113 0.65 13.26 6.45
CA TYR A 113 0.98 11.95 7.03
C TYR A 113 0.57 11.86 8.50
N ASP A 114 0.81 12.89 9.30
CA ASP A 114 0.42 12.90 10.71
C ASP A 114 -1.10 12.88 10.90
N ARG A 115 -1.85 13.61 10.06
CA ARG A 115 -3.31 13.53 10.06
C ARG A 115 -3.79 12.11 9.76
N ILE A 116 -3.22 11.45 8.75
CA ILE A 116 -3.64 10.10 8.37
C ILE A 116 -3.21 9.09 9.44
N SER A 117 -2.02 9.21 10.02
CA SER A 117 -1.60 8.42 11.17
C SER A 117 -2.61 8.53 12.32
N SER A 118 -3.09 9.73 12.65
CA SER A 118 -4.11 9.92 13.68
C SER A 118 -5.44 9.21 13.34
N LEU A 119 -5.87 9.26 12.08
CA LEU A 119 -7.06 8.53 11.61
C LEU A 119 -6.86 7.02 11.68
N ALA A 120 -5.74 6.52 11.19
CA ALA A 120 -5.39 5.11 11.21
C ALA A 120 -5.36 4.57 12.65
N ARG A 121 -4.77 5.31 13.59
CA ARG A 121 -4.75 4.93 15.01
C ARG A 121 -6.14 4.75 15.58
N LYS A 122 -7.10 5.62 15.21
CA LYS A 122 -8.50 5.49 15.64
C LYS A 122 -9.21 4.30 15.00
N VAL A 123 -8.91 4.01 13.73
CA VAL A 123 -9.57 2.94 12.97
C VAL A 123 -9.05 1.57 13.38
N TYR A 124 -7.73 1.39 13.49
CA TYR A 124 -7.11 0.13 13.91
C TYR A 124 -7.11 -0.07 15.43
N GLY A 125 -7.29 1.00 16.21
CA GLY A 125 -7.30 0.95 17.67
C GLY A 125 -8.34 -0.04 18.22
N GLY A 126 -7.90 -0.92 19.11
CA GLY A 126 -8.75 -1.92 19.75
C GLY A 126 -9.11 -3.13 18.89
N THR A 127 -8.59 -3.22 17.67
CA THR A 127 -8.68 -4.45 16.87
C THR A 127 -7.90 -5.59 17.51
N LYS A 128 -8.39 -6.82 17.35
CA LYS A 128 -7.82 -8.04 17.96
C LYS A 128 -7.20 -9.01 16.95
N PHE A 129 -7.25 -8.68 15.67
CA PHE A 129 -6.67 -9.50 14.62
C PHE A 129 -5.20 -9.12 14.40
N THR A 130 -4.43 -10.10 13.94
CA THR A 130 -3.03 -9.95 13.56
C THR A 130 -2.88 -9.24 12.22
N GLN A 131 -1.70 -8.68 11.96
CA GLN A 131 -1.35 -8.13 10.65
C GLN A 131 -1.46 -9.18 9.53
N LEU A 132 -1.11 -10.44 9.81
CA LEU A 132 -1.24 -11.53 8.86
C LEU A 132 -2.70 -11.80 8.48
N GLU A 133 -3.62 -11.74 9.44
CA GLU A 133 -5.06 -11.87 9.17
C GLU A 133 -5.59 -10.71 8.34
N LEU A 134 -5.15 -9.48 8.63
CA LEU A 134 -5.47 -8.30 7.81
C LEU A 134 -4.99 -8.46 6.37
N MET A 135 -3.71 -8.83 6.17
CA MET A 135 -3.15 -9.05 4.84
C MET A 135 -3.91 -10.13 4.06
N LYS A 136 -4.25 -11.26 4.71
CA LYS A 136 -5.06 -12.33 4.09
C LYS A 136 -6.45 -11.84 3.69
N ALA A 137 -7.11 -11.05 4.53
CA ALA A 137 -8.43 -10.49 4.23
C ALA A 137 -8.39 -9.49 3.07
N LEU A 138 -7.35 -8.65 3.01
CA LEU A 138 -7.12 -7.72 1.90
C LEU A 138 -6.84 -8.47 0.60
N GLN A 139 -5.99 -9.50 0.63
CA GLN A 139 -5.73 -10.37 -0.52
C GLN A 139 -7.00 -11.06 -1.01
N LYS A 140 -7.81 -11.60 -0.10
CA LYS A 140 -9.13 -12.19 -0.41
C LYS A 140 -10.06 -11.16 -1.06
N ARG A 141 -10.10 -9.91 -0.57
CA ARG A 141 -10.89 -8.81 -1.16
C ARG A 141 -10.42 -8.48 -2.58
N GLN A 142 -9.11 -8.45 -2.82
CA GLN A 142 -8.54 -8.19 -4.15
C GLN A 142 -8.89 -9.31 -5.14
N MET A 143 -8.71 -10.58 -4.75
CA MET A 143 -9.05 -11.73 -5.60
C MET A 143 -10.53 -11.72 -6.01
N LYS A 144 -11.44 -11.44 -5.08
CA LYS A 144 -12.87 -11.32 -5.38
C LYS A 144 -13.17 -10.22 -6.41
N ARG A 145 -12.46 -9.09 -6.37
CA ARG A 145 -12.61 -8.01 -7.34
C ARG A 145 -12.08 -8.40 -8.72
N ALA A 146 -10.94 -9.10 -8.78
CA ALA A 146 -10.36 -9.55 -10.05
C ALA A 146 -11.29 -10.52 -10.81
N VAL A 147 -11.92 -11.46 -10.10
CA VAL A 147 -12.86 -12.44 -10.70
C VAL A 147 -14.10 -11.79 -11.32
N VAL A 148 -14.58 -10.67 -10.75
CA VAL A 148 -15.75 -9.97 -11.29
C VAL A 148 -15.44 -9.25 -12.61
N ASN A 149 -14.19 -8.85 -12.82
CA ASN A 149 -13.80 -7.98 -13.91
C ASN A 149 -13.33 -8.68 -15.19
N THR A 150 -13.27 -10.02 -15.25
CA THR A 150 -12.84 -10.76 -16.46
C THR A 150 -13.89 -10.78 -17.60
N ARG A 151 -14.83 -9.83 -17.63
CA ARG A 151 -15.99 -9.80 -18.53
C ARG A 151 -16.10 -8.51 -19.36
N THR A 152 -15.06 -7.70 -19.43
CA THR A 152 -15.10 -6.32 -19.97
C THR A 152 -14.20 -6.12 -21.20
N THR A 153 -14.35 -4.97 -21.88
CA THR A 153 -13.64 -4.64 -23.14
C THR A 153 -12.26 -4.01 -22.87
N ASP A 154 -11.33 -4.04 -23.85
CA ASP A 154 -9.92 -3.60 -23.70
C ASP A 154 -9.72 -2.25 -22.97
N THR A 155 -10.55 -1.25 -23.24
CA THR A 155 -10.45 0.07 -22.56
C THR A 155 -10.92 0.04 -21.10
N GLU A 156 -11.96 -0.75 -20.81
CA GLU A 156 -12.50 -0.96 -19.47
C GLU A 156 -11.55 -1.82 -18.62
N ASP A 157 -10.81 -2.72 -19.26
CA ASP A 157 -9.77 -3.54 -18.65
C ASP A 157 -8.55 -2.70 -18.21
N LEU A 158 -8.14 -1.73 -19.03
CA LEU A 158 -7.05 -0.81 -18.69
C LEU A 158 -7.39 0.09 -17.48
N GLU A 159 -8.60 0.65 -17.44
CA GLU A 159 -9.05 1.46 -16.31
C GLU A 159 -9.19 0.61 -15.04
N THR A 160 -9.73 -0.59 -15.19
CA THR A 160 -9.84 -1.58 -14.13
C THR A 160 -8.48 -1.97 -13.56
N CYS A 161 -7.49 -2.22 -14.41
CA CYS A 161 -6.11 -2.53 -14.00
C CYS A 161 -5.50 -1.37 -13.20
N LYS A 162 -5.59 -0.13 -13.72
CA LYS A 162 -5.09 1.08 -13.03
C LYS A 162 -5.77 1.30 -11.68
N LYS A 163 -7.08 1.01 -11.60
CA LYS A 163 -7.85 1.06 -10.34
C LYS A 163 -7.35 0.00 -9.36
N GLY A 164 -7.10 -1.23 -9.82
CA GLY A 164 -6.50 -2.30 -9.04
C GLY A 164 -5.15 -1.91 -8.44
N CYS A 165 -4.24 -1.36 -9.25
CA CYS A 165 -2.95 -0.84 -8.77
C CYS A 165 -3.12 0.23 -7.69
N THR A 166 -4.07 1.15 -7.89
CA THR A 166 -4.33 2.23 -6.93
C THR A 166 -4.94 1.71 -5.63
N ASP A 167 -5.84 0.73 -5.70
CA ASP A 167 -6.42 0.07 -4.53
C ASP A 167 -5.36 -0.71 -3.74
N HIS A 168 -4.47 -1.44 -4.42
CA HIS A 168 -3.34 -2.13 -3.79
C HIS A 168 -2.46 -1.15 -3.03
N ALA A 169 -2.01 -0.08 -3.69
CA ALA A 169 -1.15 0.92 -3.07
C ALA A 169 -1.84 1.65 -1.90
N THR A 170 -3.16 1.90 -1.99
CA THR A 170 -3.94 2.44 -0.88
C THR A 170 -3.90 1.53 0.35
N GLN A 171 -4.01 0.22 0.13
CA GLN A 171 -3.96 -0.78 1.21
C GLN A 171 -2.56 -0.88 1.79
N SER A 172 -1.53 -0.91 0.96
CA SER A 172 -0.12 -0.88 1.39
C SER A 172 0.17 0.36 2.23
N SER A 173 -0.26 1.55 1.80
CA SER A 173 -0.13 2.78 2.60
C SER A 173 -0.88 2.68 3.93
N GLY A 174 -2.08 2.07 3.94
CA GLY A 174 -2.82 1.81 5.17
C GLY A 174 -2.05 0.94 6.16
N ILE A 175 -1.31 -0.05 5.66
CA ILE A 175 -0.42 -0.90 6.47
C ILE A 175 0.80 -0.11 6.98
N CYS A 176 1.39 0.77 6.17
CA CYS A 176 2.48 1.65 6.61
C CYS A 176 2.05 2.52 7.81
N PHE A 177 0.86 3.11 7.76
CA PHE A 177 0.33 3.91 8.86
C PHE A 177 0.02 3.07 10.11
N ASP A 178 -0.52 1.86 9.93
CA ASP A 178 -0.80 0.94 11.04
C ASP A 178 0.49 0.51 11.76
N ASN A 179 1.50 0.07 11.01
CA ASN A 179 2.82 -0.30 11.56
C ASN A 179 3.42 0.87 12.35
N TYR A 180 3.50 2.05 11.75
CA TYR A 180 4.00 3.25 12.43
C TYR A 180 3.25 3.53 13.74
N ASN A 181 1.92 3.43 13.72
CA ASN A 181 1.13 3.71 14.91
C ASN A 181 1.33 2.67 16.02
N ARG A 182 1.47 1.39 15.67
CA ARG A 182 1.78 0.32 16.61
C ARG A 182 3.13 0.55 17.26
N ASP A 183 4.16 0.79 16.45
CA ASP A 183 5.53 0.94 16.92
C ASP A 183 5.70 2.22 17.75
N ILE A 184 5.01 3.32 17.37
CA ILE A 184 4.95 4.53 18.20
C ILE A 184 4.25 4.28 19.53
N SER A 185 3.15 3.52 19.54
CA SER A 185 2.41 3.25 20.79
C SER A 185 3.23 2.38 21.74
N GLU A 186 3.97 1.40 21.22
CA GLU A 186 4.91 0.59 21.98
C GLU A 186 6.03 1.45 22.57
N LEU A 187 6.67 2.29 21.75
CA LEU A 187 7.72 3.22 22.19
C LEU A 187 7.20 4.20 23.26
N GLU A 188 5.98 4.72 23.09
CA GLU A 188 5.35 5.62 24.06
C GLU A 188 5.02 4.93 25.38
N SER A 189 4.62 3.65 25.34
CA SER A 189 4.38 2.86 26.56
C SER A 189 5.65 2.63 27.38
N MET A 190 6.81 2.68 26.72
CA MET A 190 8.11 2.48 27.34
C MET A 190 8.80 3.80 27.72
N ALA A 191 8.22 4.96 27.35
CA ALA A 191 8.92 6.25 27.41
C ALA A 191 9.37 6.67 28.82
N GLU A 192 8.71 6.23 29.88
CA GLU A 192 9.12 6.49 31.27
C GLU A 192 10.45 5.83 31.64
N TYR A 193 10.81 4.74 30.96
CA TYR A 193 11.99 3.92 31.27
C TYR A 193 13.25 4.32 30.51
N TYR A 194 13.15 5.25 29.55
CA TYR A 194 14.25 5.63 28.68
C TYR A 194 14.51 7.12 28.71
N ASP A 195 15.72 7.49 28.30
CA ASP A 195 16.11 8.89 28.15
C ASP A 195 15.22 9.62 27.10
N PRO A 196 14.76 10.85 27.37
CA PRO A 196 13.91 11.59 26.44
C PRO A 196 14.54 11.84 25.05
N GLU A 197 15.87 11.99 24.96
CA GLU A 197 16.54 12.14 23.67
C GLU A 197 16.54 10.83 22.88
N TYR A 198 16.69 9.69 23.56
CA TYR A 198 16.53 8.37 22.93
C TYR A 198 15.11 8.21 22.37
N ILE A 199 14.07 8.50 23.16
CA ILE A 199 12.68 8.44 22.69
C ILE A 199 12.45 9.35 21.49
N ARG A 200 13.00 10.57 21.50
CA ARG A 200 12.91 11.50 20.36
C ARG A 200 13.57 10.91 19.10
N SER A 201 14.79 10.40 19.23
CA SER A 201 15.52 9.77 18.13
C SER A 201 14.76 8.57 17.54
N GLU A 202 14.19 7.70 18.38
CA GLU A 202 13.41 6.55 17.89
C GLU A 202 12.11 6.98 17.19
N LYS A 203 11.40 7.99 17.71
CA LYS A 203 10.23 8.58 17.01
C LYS A 203 10.59 9.11 15.63
N GLU A 204 11.75 9.74 15.51
CA GLU A 204 12.27 10.24 14.23
C GLU A 204 12.62 9.11 13.23
N LYS A 205 13.18 8.00 13.73
CA LYS A 205 13.46 6.81 12.90
C LYS A 205 12.17 6.19 12.39
N LEU A 206 11.19 5.95 13.27
CA LEU A 206 9.87 5.43 12.90
C LEU A 206 9.16 6.35 11.90
N GLY A 207 9.27 7.67 12.07
CA GLY A 207 8.75 8.64 11.10
C GLY A 207 9.43 8.54 9.72
N THR A 208 10.72 8.24 9.68
CA THR A 208 11.48 8.01 8.44
C THR A 208 11.07 6.68 7.79
N GLU A 209 10.91 5.62 8.57
CA GLU A 209 10.43 4.32 8.08
C GLU A 209 9.03 4.40 7.48
N ARG A 210 8.12 5.15 8.13
CA ARG A 210 6.79 5.46 7.58
C ARG A 210 6.89 6.11 6.20
N LYS A 211 7.74 7.12 6.03
CA LYS A 211 7.93 7.83 4.75
C LYS A 211 8.44 6.91 3.66
N ASN A 212 9.46 6.10 3.97
CA ASN A 212 10.01 5.12 3.02
C ASN A 212 8.95 4.11 2.58
N CYS A 213 8.19 3.55 3.53
CA CYS A 213 7.09 2.62 3.24
C CYS A 213 6.04 3.25 2.32
N LEU A 214 5.69 4.52 2.52
CA LEU A 214 4.73 5.25 1.69
C LEU A 214 5.29 5.53 0.28
N ASP A 215 6.56 5.90 0.17
CA ASP A 215 7.22 6.10 -1.11
C ASP A 215 7.36 4.78 -1.90
N ASP A 216 7.62 3.66 -1.22
CA ASP A 216 7.63 2.31 -1.83
C ASP A 216 6.25 1.92 -2.35
N ALA A 217 5.18 2.15 -1.57
CA ALA A 217 3.80 1.89 -2.01
C ALA A 217 3.42 2.72 -3.25
N ASP A 218 3.86 3.99 -3.32
CA ASP A 218 3.67 4.82 -4.51
C ASP A 218 4.48 4.32 -5.72
N LYS A 219 5.72 3.88 -5.49
CA LYS A 219 6.60 3.34 -6.54
C LYS A 219 6.03 2.05 -7.13
N GLU A 220 5.62 1.09 -6.29
CA GLU A 220 4.97 -0.15 -6.71
C GLU A 220 3.70 0.14 -7.52
N ARG A 221 2.93 1.18 -7.15
CA ARG A 221 1.76 1.61 -7.92
C ARG A 221 2.14 2.06 -9.33
N GLU A 222 3.18 2.88 -9.46
CA GLU A 222 3.63 3.39 -10.76
C GLU A 222 4.20 2.27 -11.64
N GLU A 223 4.90 1.30 -11.05
CA GLU A 223 5.34 0.08 -11.74
C GLU A 223 4.16 -0.75 -12.23
N CYS A 224 3.20 -1.05 -11.35
CA CYS A 224 1.97 -1.76 -11.70
C CYS A 224 1.18 -1.07 -12.84
N ILE A 225 1.09 0.26 -12.82
CA ILE A 225 0.40 1.02 -13.87
C ILE A 225 1.13 0.97 -15.22
N LYS A 226 2.47 0.89 -15.23
CA LYS A 226 3.23 0.70 -16.46
C LYS A 226 2.94 -0.69 -17.04
N ASP A 227 2.85 -1.71 -16.20
CA ASP A 227 2.54 -3.07 -16.63
C ASP A 227 1.12 -3.17 -17.20
N CYS A 228 0.16 -2.42 -16.66
CA CYS A 228 -1.18 -2.29 -17.25
C CYS A 228 -1.17 -1.76 -18.69
N LYS A 229 -0.14 -0.99 -19.11
CA LYS A 229 -0.05 -0.45 -20.49
C LYS A 229 0.58 -1.46 -21.47
N GLY A 230 1.30 -2.47 -20.98
CA GLY A 230 1.97 -3.48 -21.81
C GLY A 230 1.06 -4.56 -22.41
N THR A 231 -0.23 -4.56 -22.06
CA THR A 231 -1.25 -5.44 -22.66
C THR A 231 -1.81 -4.92 -23.99
N ASP A 232 -1.73 -3.61 -24.25
CA ASP A 232 -2.29 -3.01 -25.48
C ASP A 232 -1.36 -3.16 -26.70
N GLU A 233 -0.04 -3.24 -26.49
CA GLU A 233 0.95 -3.32 -27.58
C GLU A 233 1.28 -4.76 -28.02
N LYS A 234 0.87 -5.78 -27.26
CA LYS A 234 1.13 -7.18 -27.62
C LYS A 234 0.08 -7.80 -28.57
N ASN A 235 -1.01 -7.08 -28.83
CA ASN A 235 -2.11 -7.53 -29.70
C ASN A 235 -2.23 -6.71 -30.99
N ARG A 236 -1.17 -5.98 -31.40
CA ARG A 236 -1.16 -5.17 -32.62
C ARG A 236 -0.04 -5.55 -33.58
#